data_AF-A0A8H7G2F5-F1
#
_entry.id   AF-A0A8H7G2F5-F1
#
_cell.length_a   1.000
_cell.length_b   1.000
_cell.length_c   1.000
_cell.angle_alpha   90.00
_cell.angle_beta   90.00
_cell.angle_gamma   90.00
#
_symmetry.space_group_name_H-M   'P 1'
#
loop_
_entity.id
_entity.type
_entity.pdbx_description
1 polymer ?
#
loop_
_entity_poly.entity_id
_entity_poly.type
_entity_poly.pdbx_seq_one_letter_code
_entity_poly.pdbx_strand_id
1 'polypeptide(L)'
;MPSVCADDADVTFRSCDGVLFKIHRNNLAVVSEGFAPPPGTDSSNEIVSLTENAETLELLFQYMYPRRQPNLSVLRFKLLAELAEAAEKYQVFAAMASCNVSMRCMFSITFTLLKHRLIHI
;
A
#
# COMPACT_ATOMS: atom_id res chain seq x y z
N MET A 1 15.88 6.81 1.25
CA MET A 1 15.39 6.27 2.54
C MET A 1 13.88 6.34 2.49
N PRO A 2 13.18 5.21 2.68
CA PRO A 2 11.72 5.22 2.75
C PRO A 2 11.22 6.14 3.87
N SER A 3 10.06 6.77 3.69
CA SER A 3 9.47 7.66 4.70
C SER A 3 8.76 6.87 5.81
N VAL A 4 8.54 5.58 5.61
CA VAL A 4 8.01 4.66 6.61
C VAL A 4 9.10 3.70 7.07
N CYS A 5 9.86 4.13 8.06
CA CYS A 5 10.76 3.28 8.84
C CYS A 5 10.76 3.74 10.29
N ALA A 6 10.86 2.78 11.20
CA ALA A 6 11.09 3.05 12.62
C ALA A 6 12.35 2.31 13.10
N ASP A 7 13.20 2.98 13.87
CA ASP A 7 14.45 2.39 14.34
C ASP A 7 14.23 1.25 15.34
N ASP A 8 13.15 1.34 16.12
CA ASP A 8 12.70 0.40 17.13
C ASP A 8 11.79 -0.72 16.59
N ALA A 9 11.51 -0.74 15.29
CA ALA A 9 10.69 -1.78 14.67
C ALA A 9 11.36 -3.17 14.65
N ASP A 10 10.51 -4.20 14.76
CA ASP A 10 10.84 -5.61 15.03
C ASP A 10 10.63 -6.56 13.83
N VAL A 11 10.22 -6.03 12.67
CA VAL A 11 10.24 -6.76 11.39
C VAL A 11 10.80 -5.89 10.28
N THR A 12 11.59 -6.51 9.40
CA THR A 12 12.14 -5.85 8.21
C THR A 12 11.56 -6.50 6.95
N PHE A 13 10.92 -5.70 6.11
CA PHE A 13 10.50 -6.11 4.77
C PHE A 13 11.47 -5.60 3.72
N ARG A 14 11.65 -6.39 2.66
CA ARG A 14 12.43 -6.01 1.49
C ARG A 14 11.53 -6.00 0.26
N SER A 15 11.48 -4.86 -0.43
CA SER A 15 10.80 -4.74 -1.73
C SER A 15 11.53 -5.52 -2.83
N CYS A 16 10.86 -5.75 -3.97
CA CYS A 16 11.48 -6.44 -5.09
C CYS A 16 12.64 -5.66 -5.76
N ASP A 17 12.66 -4.34 -5.58
CA ASP A 17 13.75 -3.43 -5.97
C ASP A 17 14.76 -3.15 -4.84
N GLY A 18 14.73 -3.95 -3.77
CA GLY A 18 15.81 -4.04 -2.77
C GLY A 18 15.76 -3.01 -1.64
N VAL A 19 14.71 -2.22 -1.53
CA VAL A 19 14.52 -1.24 -0.45
C VAL A 19 14.03 -1.95 0.82
N LEU A 20 14.62 -1.57 1.97
CA LEU A 20 14.29 -2.13 3.27
C LEU A 20 13.34 -1.22 4.05
N PHE A 21 12.29 -1.81 4.63
CA PHE A 21 11.29 -1.16 5.46
C PHE A 21 11.29 -1.81 6.85
N LYS A 22 11.60 -1.03 7.90
CA LYS A 22 11.50 -1.48 9.30
C LYS A 22 10.13 -1.08 9.85
N ILE A 23 9.27 -2.05 10.12
CA ILE A 23 7.86 -1.86 10.50
C ILE A 23 7.56 -2.56 11.83
N HIS A 24 6.68 -1.98 12.66
CA HIS A 24 6.22 -2.64 13.88
C HIS A 24 5.22 -3.77 13.57
N ARG A 25 5.52 -4.99 14.01
CA ARG A 25 4.65 -6.15 13.85
C ARG A 25 3.29 -5.95 14.51
N ASN A 26 3.27 -5.29 15.66
CA ASN A 26 2.02 -4.98 16.36
C ASN A 26 1.09 -4.09 15.51
N ASN A 27 1.66 -3.12 14.80
CA ASN A 27 0.89 -2.25 13.92
C ASN A 27 0.31 -3.05 12.75
N LEU A 28 1.10 -3.93 12.12
CA LEU A 28 0.62 -4.83 11.07
C LEU A 28 -0.54 -5.69 11.56
N ALA A 29 -0.40 -6.31 12.74
CA ALA A 29 -1.42 -7.19 13.30
C ALA A 29 -2.75 -6.47 13.61
N VAL A 30 -2.72 -5.16 13.88
CA VAL A 30 -3.93 -4.38 14.13
C VAL A 30 -4.66 -3.99 12.83
N VAL A 31 -3.93 -3.71 11.75
CA VAL A 31 -4.53 -3.11 10.54
C VAL A 31 -4.60 -4.05 9.34
N SER A 32 -4.00 -5.24 9.43
CA SER A 32 -3.85 -6.18 8.32
C SER A 32 -3.90 -7.63 8.78
N GLU A 33 -4.29 -8.53 7.87
CA GLU A 33 -4.30 -9.98 8.13
C GLU A 33 -3.25 -10.73 7.29
N GLY A 34 -2.83 -10.19 6.14
CA GLY A 34 -1.97 -10.90 5.19
C GLY A 34 -0.47 -10.91 5.51
N PHE A 35 -0.05 -10.29 6.63
CA PHE A 35 1.35 -10.30 7.10
C PHE A 35 1.60 -11.27 8.27
N ALA A 36 0.58 -12.02 8.70
CA ALA A 36 0.75 -13.00 9.75
C ALA A 36 1.75 -14.10 9.30
N PRO A 37 2.83 -14.36 10.05
CA PRO A 37 3.71 -15.48 9.75
C PRO A 37 2.92 -16.80 9.89
N PRO A 38 3.27 -17.85 9.12
CA PRO A 38 2.68 -19.17 9.31
C PRO A 38 2.85 -19.64 10.76
N PRO A 39 1.91 -20.44 11.29
CA PRO A 39 2.01 -20.98 12.66
C PRO A 39 3.35 -21.71 12.88
N GLY A 40 4.04 -21.38 13.97
CA GLY A 40 5.33 -21.99 14.32
C GLY A 40 6.56 -21.34 13.68
N THR A 41 6.41 -20.23 12.95
CA THR A 41 7.54 -19.50 12.37
C THR A 41 8.01 -18.38 13.31
N ASP A 42 9.15 -18.58 13.97
CA ASP A 42 9.86 -17.51 14.67
C ASP A 42 10.56 -16.61 13.64
N SER A 43 9.91 -15.50 13.29
CA SER A 43 10.40 -14.52 12.32
C SER A 43 11.15 -13.35 12.99
N SER A 44 11.65 -13.55 14.20
CA SER A 44 12.38 -12.57 15.01
C SER A 44 13.81 -12.38 14.49
N ASN A 45 13.93 -11.77 13.29
CA ASN A 45 15.14 -11.22 12.63
C ASN A 45 15.20 -11.54 11.12
N GLU A 46 14.20 -12.20 10.56
CA GLU A 46 14.20 -12.49 9.12
C GLU A 46 13.81 -11.24 8.32
N ILE A 47 14.57 -10.99 7.23
CA ILE A 47 14.17 -10.02 6.21
C ILE A 47 13.13 -10.69 5.30
N VAL A 48 11.88 -10.28 5.41
CA VAL A 48 10.78 -10.82 4.61
C VAL A 48 10.77 -10.14 3.25
N SER A 49 11.01 -10.92 2.18
CA SER A 49 10.98 -10.39 0.81
C SER A 49 9.57 -10.35 0.26
N LEU A 50 9.15 -9.20 -0.26
CA LEU A 50 7.85 -8.96 -0.88
C LEU A 50 8.02 -8.77 -2.40
N THR A 51 6.93 -8.95 -3.15
CA THR A 51 6.96 -8.89 -4.61
C THR A 51 6.75 -7.48 -5.15
N GLU A 52 6.26 -6.58 -4.31
CA GLU A 52 5.93 -5.20 -4.62
C GLU A 52 7.19 -4.33 -4.59
N ASN A 53 7.20 -3.30 -5.44
CA ASN A 53 8.28 -2.31 -5.48
C ASN A 53 8.21 -1.37 -4.26
N ALA A 54 9.29 -0.60 -4.06
CA ALA A 54 9.39 0.31 -2.93
C ALA A 54 8.31 1.39 -2.95
N GLU A 55 7.92 1.92 -4.12
CA GLU A 55 6.91 2.98 -4.23
C GLU A 55 5.53 2.51 -3.73
N THR A 56 5.16 1.27 -4.05
CA THR A 56 3.91 0.64 -3.62
C THR A 56 3.92 0.35 -2.13
N LEU A 57 5.01 -0.25 -1.63
CA LEU A 57 5.14 -0.60 -0.21
C LEU A 57 5.24 0.64 0.67
N GLU A 58 5.88 1.70 0.19
CA GLU A 58 5.92 3.00 0.87
C GLU A 58 4.51 3.53 1.12
N LEU A 59 3.61 3.45 0.14
CA LEU A 59 2.21 3.88 0.28
C LEU A 59 1.42 2.93 1.18
N LEU A 60 1.59 1.61 1.02
CA LEU A 60 0.91 0.61 1.81
C LEU A 60 1.27 0.73 3.30
N PHE A 61 2.55 0.86 3.62
CA PHE A 61 3.02 0.91 5.00
C PHE A 61 2.64 2.20 5.73
N GLN A 62 2.24 3.26 5.04
CA GLN A 62 1.69 4.46 5.68
C GLN A 62 0.42 4.15 6.49
N TYR A 63 -0.38 3.20 6.01
CA TYR A 63 -1.62 2.77 6.66
C TYR A 63 -1.37 1.99 7.97
N MET A 64 -0.13 1.55 8.22
CA MET A 64 0.23 0.82 9.45
C MET A 64 0.41 1.75 10.64
N TYR A 65 0.63 3.04 10.41
CA TYR A 65 0.93 3.98 11.48
C TYR A 65 -0.21 4.98 11.68
N PRO A 66 -0.42 5.45 12.92
CA PRO A 66 -1.41 6.48 13.23
C PRO A 66 -0.95 7.84 12.71
N ARG A 67 -1.01 8.01 11.39
CA ARG A 67 -0.57 9.20 10.67
C ARG A 67 -1.58 9.58 9.60
N ARG A 68 -1.36 10.75 8.99
CA ARG A 68 -2.18 11.17 7.85
C ARG A 68 -1.99 10.19 6.70
N GLN A 69 -3.11 9.69 6.18
CA GLN A 69 -3.11 8.74 5.07
C GLN A 69 -2.68 9.40 3.76
N PRO A 70 -2.07 8.65 2.82
CA PRO A 70 -1.55 9.19 1.58
C PRO A 70 -2.69 9.78 0.73
N ASN A 71 -2.41 10.88 0.04
CA ASN A 71 -3.37 11.47 -0.88
C ASN A 71 -3.41 10.65 -2.19
N LEU A 72 -4.41 9.78 -2.33
CA LEU A 72 -4.55 8.92 -3.49
C LEU A 72 -4.98 9.65 -4.77
N SER A 73 -5.56 10.86 -4.65
CA SER A 73 -6.08 11.63 -5.80
C SER A 73 -4.99 12.13 -6.76
N VAL A 74 -3.75 12.19 -6.30
CA VAL A 74 -2.60 12.67 -7.10
C VAL A 74 -1.77 11.53 -7.70
N LEU A 75 -2.14 10.28 -7.41
CA LEU A 75 -1.40 9.13 -7.91
C LEU A 75 -1.74 8.85 -9.38
N ARG A 76 -0.74 8.38 -10.12
CA ARG A 76 -0.95 7.81 -11.46
C ARG A 76 -1.77 6.52 -11.31
N PHE A 77 -2.64 6.24 -12.28
CA PHE A 77 -3.50 5.05 -12.25
C PHE A 77 -2.73 3.76 -11.98
N LYS A 78 -1.59 3.56 -12.65
CA LYS A 78 -0.76 2.36 -12.47
C LYS A 78 -0.37 2.16 -11.00
N LEU A 79 0.11 3.20 -10.33
CA LEU A 79 0.52 3.11 -8.93
C LEU A 79 -0.68 2.91 -7.99
N LEU A 80 -1.83 3.53 -8.29
CA LEU A 80 -3.06 3.29 -7.55
C LEU A 80 -3.54 1.84 -7.70
N ALA A 81 -3.38 1.24 -8.88
CA ALA A 81 -3.71 -0.17 -9.13
C ALA A 81 -2.76 -1.11 -8.38
N GLU A 82 -1.45 -0.86 -8.45
CA GLU A 82 -0.43 -1.63 -7.71
C GLU A 82 -0.68 -1.55 -6.18
N LEU A 83 -1.02 -0.36 -5.66
CA LEU A 83 -1.41 -0.19 -4.26
C LEU A 83 -2.69 -0.96 -3.92
N ALA A 84 -3.71 -0.94 -4.79
CA ALA A 84 -4.95 -1.65 -4.56
C ALA A 84 -4.74 -3.17 -4.52
N GLU A 85 -3.95 -3.71 -5.45
CA GLU A 85 -3.58 -5.14 -5.49
C GLU A 85 -2.82 -5.54 -4.22
N ALA A 86 -1.84 -4.74 -3.79
CA ALA A 86 -1.11 -4.98 -2.55
C ALA A 86 -2.01 -4.89 -1.32
N ALA A 87 -2.93 -3.92 -1.28
CA ALA A 87 -3.87 -3.75 -0.19
C ALA A 87 -4.81 -4.95 -0.03
N GLU A 88 -5.32 -5.50 -1.13
CA GLU A 88 -6.12 -6.74 -1.12
C GLU A 88 -5.28 -7.96 -0.71
N LYS A 89 -4.10 -8.12 -1.32
CA LYS A 89 -3.18 -9.24 -1.03
C LYS A 89 -2.81 -9.33 0.44
N TYR A 90 -2.53 -8.19 1.06
CA TYR A 90 -2.13 -8.11 2.45
C TYR A 90 -3.30 -7.80 3.40
N GLN A 91 -4.51 -7.69 2.86
CA GLN A 91 -5.75 -7.36 3.59
C GLN A 91 -5.60 -6.11 4.48
N VAL A 92 -5.05 -5.04 3.93
CA VAL A 92 -4.90 -3.75 4.61
C VAL A 92 -6.20 -2.96 4.46
N PHE A 93 -7.13 -3.19 5.38
CA PHE A 93 -8.55 -2.80 5.22
C PHE A 93 -8.76 -1.32 4.91
N ALA A 94 -8.03 -0.42 5.58
CA ALA A 94 -8.15 1.01 5.35
C ALA A 94 -7.64 1.41 3.94
N ALA A 95 -6.58 0.75 3.45
CA ALA A 95 -6.05 0.99 2.12
C ALA A 95 -7.00 0.44 1.04
N MET A 96 -7.60 -0.74 1.25
CA MET A 96 -8.60 -1.32 0.34
C MET A 96 -9.77 -0.36 0.13
N ALA A 97 -10.36 0.15 1.24
CA ALA A 97 -11.46 1.11 1.17
C ALA A 97 -11.06 2.40 0.45
N SER A 98 -9.88 2.95 0.78
CA SER A 98 -9.38 4.19 0.18
C SER A 98 -9.10 4.04 -1.32
N CYS A 99 -8.52 2.92 -1.73
CA CYS A 99 -8.27 2.59 -3.13
C CYS A 99 -9.58 2.39 -3.90
N ASN A 100 -10.57 1.72 -3.31
CA ASN A 100 -11.88 1.51 -3.93
C ASN A 100 -12.57 2.84 -4.27
N VAL A 101 -12.61 3.76 -3.32
CA VAL A 101 -13.19 5.11 -3.52
C VAL A 101 -12.41 5.87 -4.61
N SER A 102 -11.09 5.86 -4.52
CA SER A 102 -10.23 6.60 -5.46
C SER A 102 -10.35 6.08 -6.89
N MET A 103 -10.38 4.75 -7.07
CA MET A 103 -10.60 4.11 -8.37
C MET A 103 -11.94 4.53 -8.98
N ARG A 104 -13.03 4.46 -8.21
CA ARG A 104 -14.36 4.89 -8.68
C ARG A 104 -14.39 6.34 -9.14
N CYS A 105 -13.75 7.24 -8.39
CA CYS A 105 -13.66 8.66 -8.77
C CYS A 105 -12.90 8.85 -10.08
N MET A 106 -11.77 8.16 -10.26
CA MET A 106 -10.95 8.31 -11.46
C MET A 106 -11.65 7.77 -12.72
N PHE A 107 -12.40 6.66 -12.61
CA PHE A 107 -13.25 6.16 -13.71
C PHE A 107 -14.36 7.16 -14.09
N SER A 108 -15.02 7.77 -13.08
CA SER A 108 -16.07 8.77 -13.32
C SER A 108 -15.55 10.03 -14.02
N ILE A 109 -14.38 10.55 -13.62
CA ILE A 109 -13.75 11.73 -14.22
C ILE A 109 -13.35 11.44 -15.67
N THR A 110 -12.69 10.30 -15.92
CA THR A 110 -12.23 9.94 -17.28
C THR A 110 -13.41 9.81 -18.24
N PHE A 111 -14.50 9.19 -17.81
CA PHE A 111 -15.73 9.09 -18.60
C PHE A 111 -16.34 10.45 -18.91
N THR A 112 -16.31 11.38 -17.95
CA THR A 112 -16.86 12.74 -18.11
C THR A 112 -16.01 13.58 -19.07
N LEU A 113 -14.68 13.48 -18.98
CA LEU A 113 -13.75 14.16 -19.89
C LEU A 113 -13.83 13.61 -21.31
N LEU A 114 -13.96 12.29 -21.47
CA LEU A 114 -14.19 11.66 -22.77
C LEU A 114 -15.52 12.13 -23.39
N LYS A 115 -16.60 12.21 -22.59
CA LYS A 115 -17.87 12.77 -23.05
C LYS A 115 -17.75 14.24 -23.49
N HIS A 116 -17.08 15.10 -22.71
CA HIS A 116 -16.90 16.50 -23.09
C HIS A 116 -16.04 16.67 -24.35
N ARG A 117 -14.99 15.85 -24.53
CA ARG A 117 -14.16 15.88 -25.75
C ARG A 117 -14.90 15.44 -27.01
N LEU A 118 -15.92 14.58 -26.88
CA LEU A 118 -16.72 14.11 -28.02
C LEU A 118 -17.88 15.04 -28.39
N ILE A 119 -18.27 16.00 -27.54
CA ILE A 119 -19.35 16.96 -27.81
C ILE A 119 -18.83 18.20 -28.59
N HIS A 120 -17.51 18.36 -28.73
CA HIS A 120 -16.87 19.46 -29.47
C HIS A 120 -16.23 19.03 -30.80
N ILE A 121 -16.66 17.90 -31.37
CA ILE A 121 -16.34 17.43 -32.73
C ILE A 121 -17.66 17.24 -33.47
#